data_AF-A0A1K1ME13-F1
#
_entry.id   AF-A0A1K1ME13-F1
#
_cell.length_a   1.000
_cell.length_b   1.000
_cell.length_c   1.000
_cell.angle_alpha   90.00
_cell.angle_beta   90.00
_cell.angle_gamma   90.00
#
_symmetry.space_group_name_H-M   'P 1'
#
loop_
_entity.id
_entity.type
_entity.pdbx_description
1 polymer ?
#
loop_
_entity_poly.entity_id
_entity_poly.type
_entity_poly.pdbx_seq_one_letter_code
_entity_poly.pdbx_strand_id
1 'polypeptide(L)'
;MKKEIQNRKVSLRYICLVSFISISLYSCIMGKHYPAKISKFHPLFWGEIKENNLKGIADTTVVFITGKVNNYALNAEEGIELIFLNKENNKEFKTITDSNGDFKTEIINGLYKLEIIPYEYGRTPTLNFENLNFKPGEIRELVIYTESSSETIAKDTIFKSKRAYNKYLKR
;
A
#
# COMPACT_ATOMS: atom_id res chain seq x y z
N MET A 1 -51.48 47.87 -48.46
CA MET A 1 -50.60 47.49 -49.60
C MET A 1 -49.48 46.61 -49.03
N LYS A 2 -49.49 45.28 -49.20
CA LYS A 2 -48.75 44.50 -50.24
C LYS A 2 -47.31 45.01 -50.39
N LYS A 3 -46.19 44.29 -50.16
CA LYS A 3 -45.76 42.87 -50.27
C LYS A 3 -44.40 42.73 -49.50
N GLU A 4 -44.09 41.63 -48.78
CA GLU A 4 -43.31 40.44 -49.23
C GLU A 4 -41.93 40.77 -49.85
N ILE A 5 -40.77 40.12 -49.65
CA ILE A 5 -40.36 38.81 -49.09
C ILE A 5 -38.82 38.84 -48.84
N GLN A 6 -38.38 37.94 -47.97
CA GLN A 6 -37.04 37.47 -47.59
C GLN A 6 -35.95 37.41 -48.69
N ASN A 7 -34.67 37.49 -48.29
CA ASN A 7 -33.70 36.47 -48.70
C ASN A 7 -32.49 36.31 -47.76
N ARG A 8 -32.21 35.03 -47.50
CA ARG A 8 -31.26 34.44 -46.55
C ARG A 8 -29.96 34.11 -47.31
N LYS A 9 -28.78 34.26 -46.69
CA LYS A 9 -27.61 33.41 -47.00
C LYS A 9 -26.89 33.01 -45.71
N VAL A 10 -26.83 31.70 -45.51
CA VAL A 10 -26.11 30.93 -44.49
C VAL A 10 -24.80 30.46 -45.12
N SER A 11 -23.69 30.40 -44.36
CA SER A 11 -22.43 29.62 -44.58
C SER A 11 -21.22 30.40 -44.04
N LEU A 12 -20.21 29.93 -43.29
CA LEU A 12 -19.80 28.62 -42.73
C LEU A 12 -18.62 28.90 -41.75
N ARG A 13 -18.58 28.18 -40.61
CA ARG A 13 -17.42 27.56 -39.91
C ARG A 13 -16.21 28.35 -39.33
N TYR A 14 -16.07 28.17 -38.00
CA TYR A 14 -14.90 27.69 -37.21
C TYR A 14 -13.54 28.42 -37.23
N ILE A 15 -13.03 28.72 -36.02
CA ILE A 15 -11.72 28.33 -35.40
C ILE A 15 -11.44 29.34 -34.25
N CYS A 16 -11.70 29.00 -32.98
CA CYS A 16 -10.78 28.38 -32.02
C CYS A 16 -9.42 29.10 -31.82
N LEU A 17 -9.26 29.81 -30.70
CA LEU A 17 -8.04 29.80 -29.87
C LEU A 17 -8.33 30.55 -28.56
N VAL A 18 -9.04 29.87 -27.65
CA VAL A 18 -9.06 30.23 -26.24
C VAL A 18 -7.72 29.75 -25.69
N SER A 19 -6.85 30.68 -25.31
CA SER A 19 -5.59 30.38 -24.63
C SER A 19 -5.86 29.59 -23.35
N PHE A 20 -5.56 28.30 -23.39
CA PHE A 20 -5.40 27.45 -22.23
C PHE A 20 -4.21 27.97 -21.42
N ILE A 21 -4.48 28.69 -20.34
CA ILE A 21 -3.52 28.85 -19.25
C ILE A 21 -3.65 27.58 -18.41
N SER A 22 -2.87 26.56 -18.79
CA SER A 22 -2.68 25.35 -18.00
C SER A 22 -1.87 25.70 -16.75
N ILE A 23 -2.55 26.13 -15.68
CA ILE A 23 -1.97 26.18 -14.35
C ILE A 23 -1.81 24.73 -13.91
N SER A 24 -0.61 24.21 -14.07
CA SER A 24 -0.20 22.92 -13.52
C SER A 24 -0.24 23.02 -12.00
N LEU A 25 -1.37 22.67 -11.40
CA LEU A 25 -1.45 22.35 -9.98
C LEU A 25 -0.69 21.03 -9.79
N TYR A 26 0.63 21.14 -9.63
CA TYR A 26 1.42 20.09 -9.01
C TYR A 26 0.94 19.98 -7.57
N SER A 27 -0.07 19.14 -7.37
CA SER A 27 -0.46 18.65 -6.06
C SER A 27 0.69 17.81 -5.53
N CYS A 28 1.68 18.44 -4.90
CA CYS A 28 2.59 17.76 -4.00
C CYS A 28 1.74 17.29 -2.80
N ILE A 29 1.06 16.16 -2.98
CA ILE A 29 0.52 15.38 -1.87
C ILE A 29 1.74 14.83 -1.15
N MET A 30 2.24 15.58 -0.16
CA MET A 30 3.23 15.08 0.78
C MET A 30 2.66 13.81 1.40
N GLY A 31 3.22 12.66 1.03
CA GLY A 31 2.88 11.37 1.63
C GLY A 31 3.01 11.50 3.14
N LYS A 32 1.94 11.22 3.88
CA LYS A 32 2.00 11.18 5.34
C LYS A 32 2.96 10.06 5.72
N HIS A 33 4.04 10.40 6.43
CA HIS A 33 4.96 9.42 6.99
C HIS A 33 4.24 8.70 8.14
N TYR A 34 4.01 7.39 8.01
CA TYR A 34 3.40 6.58 9.07
C TYR A 34 4.51 5.93 9.89
N PRO A 35 4.82 6.42 11.12
CA PRO A 35 5.86 5.81 11.93
C PRO A 35 5.44 4.40 12.37
N ALA A 36 6.16 3.39 11.91
CA ALA A 36 5.99 2.02 12.38
C ALA A 36 6.43 1.93 13.85
N LYS A 37 5.55 1.46 14.74
CA LYS A 37 5.95 1.03 16.08
C LYS A 37 6.41 -0.43 15.98
N ILE A 38 7.72 -0.64 16.01
CA ILE A 38 8.30 -1.99 16.04
C ILE A 38 7.88 -2.67 17.35
N SER A 39 7.06 -3.72 17.26
CA SER A 39 6.88 -4.65 18.37
C SER A 39 8.18 -5.43 18.55
N LYS A 40 8.86 -5.25 19.69
CA LYS A 40 10.08 -5.99 20.04
C LYS A 40 9.80 -7.49 20.06
N PHE A 41 10.23 -8.20 19.02
CA PHE A 41 10.60 -9.60 19.10
C PHE A 41 11.79 -9.88 18.19
N HIS A 42 12.77 -10.65 18.69
CA HIS A 42 13.85 -11.20 17.87
C HIS A 42 13.29 -12.47 17.19
N PRO A 43 13.43 -12.62 15.88
CA PRO A 43 14.46 -12.00 15.04
C PRO A 43 14.04 -10.66 14.41
N LEU A 44 15.03 -9.81 14.10
CA LEU A 44 14.85 -8.47 13.51
C LEU A 44 14.27 -8.58 12.08
N PHE A 45 12.95 -8.75 11.98
CA PHE A 45 12.18 -8.54 10.76
C PHE A 45 11.66 -7.11 10.78
N TRP A 46 12.23 -6.27 9.91
CA TRP A 46 11.91 -4.86 9.82
C TRP A 46 11.11 -4.57 8.56
N GLY A 47 10.32 -3.52 8.63
CA GLY A 47 9.73 -2.94 7.44
C GLY A 47 9.03 -1.62 7.74
N GLU A 48 8.70 -0.92 6.67
CA GLU A 48 8.04 0.37 6.71
C GLU A 48 7.05 0.54 5.57
N ILE A 49 5.97 1.29 5.82
CA ILE A 49 5.09 1.77 4.77
C ILE A 49 5.72 3.06 4.26
N LYS A 50 6.41 2.98 3.11
CA LYS A 50 7.00 4.15 2.44
C LYS A 50 5.92 5.06 1.89
N GLU A 51 4.88 4.48 1.32
CA GLU A 51 3.81 5.24 0.69
C GLU A 51 2.44 4.70 1.07
N ASN A 52 1.49 5.63 1.26
CA ASN A 52 0.08 5.34 1.47
C ASN A 52 -0.73 6.46 0.82
N ASN A 53 -0.80 6.37 -0.51
CA ASN A 53 -1.28 7.43 -1.39
C ASN A 53 -2.78 7.27 -1.65
N LEU A 54 -3.51 8.38 -1.61
CA LEU A 54 -4.87 8.44 -2.15
C LEU A 54 -4.77 8.63 -3.67
N LYS A 55 -5.28 7.67 -4.43
CA LYS A 55 -5.30 7.70 -5.90
C LYS A 55 -6.62 8.22 -6.47
N GLY A 56 -7.70 8.08 -5.71
CA GLY A 56 -9.02 8.54 -6.12
C GLY A 56 -10.08 8.27 -5.07
N ILE A 57 -11.30 8.67 -5.38
CA ILE A 57 -12.50 8.43 -4.56
C ILE A 57 -13.57 7.84 -5.48
N ALA A 58 -14.10 6.69 -5.10
CA ALA A 58 -15.23 6.04 -5.73
C ALA A 58 -16.53 6.35 -4.97
N ASP A 59 -17.67 6.30 -5.66
CA ASP A 59 -19.00 6.42 -5.05
C ASP A 59 -19.41 5.10 -4.38
N THR A 60 -18.66 4.71 -3.34
CA THR A 60 -18.84 3.46 -2.59
C THR A 60 -18.52 3.65 -1.12
N THR A 61 -18.97 2.73 -0.25
CA THR A 61 -18.59 2.71 1.17
C THR A 61 -17.31 1.92 1.45
N VAL A 62 -16.94 1.04 0.52
CA VAL A 62 -15.73 0.23 0.57
C VAL A 62 -14.50 1.05 0.17
N VAL A 63 -13.35 0.65 0.69
CA VAL A 63 -12.01 1.16 0.38
C VAL A 63 -11.31 0.14 -0.51
N PHE A 64 -10.83 0.59 -1.67
CA PHE A 64 -10.04 -0.23 -2.58
C PHE A 64 -8.56 0.01 -2.30
N ILE A 65 -7.81 -1.05 -2.01
CA ILE A 65 -6.38 -0.95 -1.74
C ILE A 65 -5.62 -1.79 -2.76
N THR A 66 -4.73 -1.14 -3.50
CA THR A 66 -3.67 -1.81 -4.24
C THR A 66 -2.35 -1.56 -3.53
N GLY A 67 -1.37 -2.42 -3.70
CA GLY A 67 -0.05 -2.13 -3.19
C GLY A 67 1.01 -3.10 -3.65
N LYS A 68 2.23 -2.83 -3.19
CA LYS A 68 3.42 -3.61 -3.48
C LYS A 68 4.25 -3.78 -2.22
N VAL A 69 4.74 -5.00 -1.99
CA VAL A 69 5.73 -5.30 -0.95
C VAL A 69 7.08 -5.56 -1.61
N ASN A 70 8.06 -4.72 -1.27
CA ASN A 70 9.42 -4.79 -1.79
C ASN A 70 10.38 -5.27 -0.71
N ASN A 71 11.37 -6.08 -1.08
CA ASN A 71 12.52 -6.35 -0.22
C ASN A 71 13.61 -5.29 -0.44
N TYR A 72 14.22 -4.80 0.64
CA TYR A 72 15.39 -3.92 0.56
C TYR A 72 16.60 -4.54 -0.16
N ALA A 73 16.76 -5.86 -0.09
CA ALA A 73 17.98 -6.51 -0.52
C ALA A 73 18.01 -6.84 -2.01
N LEU A 74 16.94 -7.43 -2.58
CA LEU A 74 17.08 -8.10 -3.87
C LEU A 74 15.88 -8.05 -4.83
N ASN A 75 14.61 -8.25 -4.42
CA ASN A 75 13.42 -8.21 -5.30
C ASN A 75 12.09 -8.07 -4.52
N ALA A 76 10.96 -7.85 -5.21
CA ALA A 76 9.65 -7.87 -4.58
C ALA A 76 9.34 -9.24 -3.94
N GLU A 77 8.67 -9.25 -2.78
CA GLU A 77 8.44 -10.48 -2.02
C GLU A 77 7.10 -11.13 -2.43
N GLU A 78 7.19 -12.31 -3.03
CA GLU A 78 6.04 -13.16 -3.37
C GLU A 78 5.52 -13.90 -2.13
N GLY A 79 4.20 -14.13 -2.07
CA GLY A 79 3.60 -15.04 -1.09
C GLY A 79 3.55 -14.49 0.33
N ILE A 80 3.84 -13.21 0.55
CA ILE A 80 3.55 -12.52 1.81
C ILE A 80 2.04 -12.44 2.02
N GLU A 81 1.59 -12.87 3.20
CA GLU A 81 0.23 -12.65 3.68
C GLU A 81 0.13 -11.30 4.40
N LEU A 82 -0.86 -10.49 3.99
CA LEU A 82 -1.22 -9.21 4.59
C LEU A 82 -2.59 -9.34 5.25
N ILE A 83 -2.67 -9.00 6.53
CA ILE A 83 -3.90 -9.05 7.32
C ILE A 83 -4.26 -7.63 7.80
N PHE A 84 -5.33 -7.08 7.26
CA PHE A 84 -5.91 -5.82 7.70
C PHE A 84 -6.93 -6.11 8.81
N LEU A 85 -6.55 -5.84 10.05
CA LEU A 85 -7.40 -5.98 11.24
C LEU A 85 -8.03 -4.64 11.61
N ASN A 86 -9.36 -4.56 11.49
CA ASN A 86 -10.11 -3.38 11.90
C ASN A 86 -10.12 -3.27 13.44
N LYS A 87 -9.66 -2.13 13.97
CA LYS A 87 -9.51 -1.90 15.41
C LYS A 87 -10.83 -1.75 16.16
N GLU A 88 -11.94 -1.43 15.47
CA GLU A 88 -13.23 -1.16 16.09
C GLU A 88 -14.08 -2.42 16.24
N ASN A 89 -14.04 -3.31 15.24
CA ASN A 89 -14.91 -4.50 15.19
C ASN A 89 -14.15 -5.83 15.03
N ASN A 90 -12.81 -5.80 15.05
CA ASN A 90 -11.94 -6.97 14.88
C ASN A 90 -12.15 -7.75 13.58
N LYS A 91 -12.77 -7.14 12.55
CA LYS A 91 -12.93 -7.77 11.24
C LYS A 91 -11.59 -7.81 10.52
N GLU A 92 -11.23 -8.99 10.04
CA GLU A 92 -10.01 -9.22 9.26
C GLU A 92 -10.31 -9.24 7.76
N PHE A 93 -9.38 -8.66 6.99
CA PHE A 93 -9.35 -8.78 5.54
C PHE A 93 -7.95 -9.23 5.14
N LYS A 94 -7.86 -10.34 4.42
CA LYS A 94 -6.59 -11.00 4.09
C LYS A 94 -6.32 -10.92 2.60
N THR A 95 -5.07 -10.73 2.24
CA THR A 95 -4.61 -10.81 0.86
C THR A 95 -3.19 -11.35 0.83
N ILE A 96 -2.77 -11.89 -0.30
CA ILE A 96 -1.45 -12.45 -0.50
C ILE A 96 -0.83 -11.77 -1.71
N THR A 97 0.46 -11.46 -1.62
CA THR A 97 1.22 -10.88 -2.73
C THR A 97 1.47 -11.90 -3.84
N ASP A 98 1.41 -11.42 -5.08
CA ASP A 98 1.75 -12.22 -6.27
C ASP A 98 3.27 -12.33 -6.50
N SER A 99 3.67 -12.97 -7.60
CA SER A 99 5.10 -13.14 -7.98
C SER A 99 5.87 -11.84 -8.15
N ASN A 100 5.18 -10.71 -8.30
CA ASN A 100 5.78 -9.38 -8.41
C ASN A 100 5.70 -8.61 -7.10
N GLY A 101 5.26 -9.23 -6.01
CA GLY A 101 5.00 -8.59 -4.72
C GLY A 101 3.79 -7.67 -4.72
N ASP A 102 2.97 -7.68 -5.77
CA ASP A 102 1.79 -6.82 -5.87
C ASP A 102 0.59 -7.48 -5.16
N PHE A 103 -0.28 -6.67 -4.57
CA PHE A 103 -1.50 -7.13 -3.92
C PHE A 103 -2.67 -6.19 -4.18
N LYS A 104 -3.88 -6.74 -4.04
CA LYS A 104 -5.15 -6.00 -4.09
C LYS A 104 -6.08 -6.52 -3.02
N THR A 105 -6.85 -5.64 -2.39
CA THR A 105 -7.88 -6.00 -1.42
C THR A 105 -8.96 -4.92 -1.31
N GLU A 106 -10.12 -5.32 -0.82
CA GLU A 106 -11.26 -4.45 -0.54
C GLU A 106 -11.63 -4.56 0.93
N ILE A 107 -11.70 -3.41 1.61
CA ILE A 107 -11.97 -3.36 3.04
C ILE A 107 -13.06 -2.34 3.35
N ILE A 108 -13.71 -2.48 4.50
CA ILE A 108 -14.60 -1.43 5.01
C ILE A 108 -13.79 -0.23 5.48
N ASN A 109 -14.39 0.96 5.50
CA ASN A 109 -13.75 2.14 6.08
C ASN A 109 -13.53 1.97 7.59
N GLY A 110 -12.51 2.63 8.13
CA GLY A 110 -12.21 2.58 9.57
C GLY A 110 -10.73 2.69 9.90
N LEU A 111 -10.41 2.41 11.17
CA LEU A 111 -9.05 2.39 11.70
C LEU A 111 -8.51 0.95 11.74
N TYR A 112 -7.29 0.76 11.25
CA TYR A 112 -6.70 -0.54 11.03
C TYR A 112 -5.33 -0.71 11.68
N LYS A 113 -5.06 -1.96 12.03
CA LYS A 113 -3.71 -2.53 12.17
C LYS A 113 -3.47 -3.40 10.92
N LEU A 114 -2.29 -3.28 10.30
CA LEU A 114 -1.85 -4.16 9.23
C LEU A 114 -0.77 -5.10 9.78
N GLU A 115 -1.00 -6.40 9.65
CA GLU A 115 -0.02 -7.43 9.96
C GLU A 115 0.55 -8.00 8.66
N ILE A 116 1.86 -8.19 8.62
CA ILE A 116 2.58 -8.75 7.48
C ILE A 116 3.29 -10.01 7.95
N ILE A 117 3.04 -11.10 7.23
CA ILE A 117 3.47 -12.45 7.54
C ILE A 117 4.21 -13.00 6.31
N PRO A 118 5.54 -13.11 6.35
CA PRO A 118 6.30 -13.71 5.26
C PRO A 118 6.23 -15.24 5.36
N TYR A 119 5.72 -15.89 4.31
CA TYR A 119 5.44 -17.34 4.31
C TYR A 119 6.72 -18.21 4.40
N GLU A 120 7.86 -17.72 3.90
CA GLU A 120 9.10 -18.49 3.76
C GLU A 120 9.73 -18.93 5.10
N TYR A 121 9.39 -18.28 6.22
CA TYR A 121 10.19 -18.38 7.45
C TYR A 121 9.78 -19.50 8.43
N GLY A 122 8.71 -20.26 8.17
CA GLY A 122 8.32 -21.49 8.92
C GLY A 122 8.02 -21.36 10.43
N ARG A 123 8.39 -20.23 11.06
CA ARG A 123 8.07 -19.76 12.42
C ARG A 123 8.05 -18.24 12.35
N THR A 124 6.87 -17.68 12.18
CA THR A 124 6.67 -16.48 11.37
C THR A 124 6.94 -15.19 12.15
N PRO A 125 7.97 -14.40 11.78
CA PRO A 125 8.06 -13.04 12.28
C PRO A 125 6.88 -12.24 11.71
N THR A 126 6.15 -11.53 12.57
CA THR A 126 5.02 -10.69 12.17
C THR A 126 5.44 -9.23 12.24
N LEU A 127 5.25 -8.47 11.16
CA LEU A 127 5.43 -7.02 11.18
C LEU A 127 4.07 -6.34 11.32
N ASN A 128 3.97 -5.39 12.25
CA ASN A 128 2.72 -4.73 12.58
C ASN A 128 2.81 -3.22 12.30
N PHE A 129 1.88 -2.70 11.50
CA PHE A 129 1.67 -1.27 11.30
C PHE A 129 0.36 -0.85 11.93
N GLU A 130 0.37 0.27 12.65
CA GLU A 130 -0.80 0.76 13.35
C GLU A 130 -1.32 2.08 12.78
N ASN A 131 -2.59 2.35 13.08
CA ASN A 131 -3.26 3.63 12.85
C ASN A 131 -3.43 3.99 11.37
N LEU A 132 -3.65 2.96 10.54
CA LEU A 132 -4.08 3.14 9.17
C LEU A 132 -5.57 3.52 9.17
N ASN A 133 -5.87 4.76 8.81
CA ASN A 133 -7.24 5.28 8.80
C ASN A 133 -7.70 5.45 7.36
N PHE A 134 -8.70 4.67 6.98
CA PHE A 134 -9.26 4.68 5.64
C PHE A 134 -10.68 5.23 5.64
N LYS A 135 -10.99 6.09 4.67
CA LYS A 135 -12.29 6.76 4.55
C LYS A 135 -13.16 6.09 3.48
N PRO A 136 -14.51 6.16 3.60
CA PRO A 136 -15.40 5.58 2.60
C PRO A 136 -15.04 6.02 1.19
N GLY A 137 -15.01 5.07 0.25
CA GLY A 137 -14.78 5.32 -1.17
C GLY A 137 -13.32 5.56 -1.55
N GLU A 138 -12.37 5.57 -0.61
CA GLU A 138 -10.96 5.80 -0.96
C GLU A 138 -10.40 4.68 -1.84
N ILE A 139 -9.65 5.08 -2.87
CA ILE A 139 -8.78 4.21 -3.65
C ILE A 139 -7.35 4.51 -3.19
N ARG A 140 -6.71 3.55 -2.53
CA ARG A 140 -5.39 3.70 -1.90
C ARG A 140 -4.35 2.86 -2.63
N GLU A 141 -3.14 3.41 -2.73
CA GLU A 141 -1.94 2.67 -3.11
C GLU A 141 -0.97 2.62 -1.92
N LEU A 142 -0.56 1.42 -1.53
CA LEU A 142 0.42 1.17 -0.48
C LEU A 142 1.75 0.70 -1.09
N VAL A 143 2.85 1.32 -0.69
CA VAL A 143 4.20 0.81 -0.99
C VAL A 143 4.87 0.47 0.33
N ILE A 144 5.17 -0.81 0.50
CA ILE A 144 5.72 -1.37 1.72
C ILE A 144 7.11 -1.92 1.41
N TYR A 145 8.07 -1.63 2.28
CA TYR A 145 9.40 -2.22 2.21
C TYR A 145 9.65 -3.10 3.42
N THR A 146 10.18 -4.29 3.20
CA THR A 146 10.57 -5.26 4.21
C THR A 146 12.06 -5.55 4.08
N GLU A 147 12.68 -5.93 5.20
CA GLU A 147 14.04 -6.46 5.22
C GLU A 147 13.98 -7.96 5.49
N SER A 148 14.30 -8.77 4.49
CA SER A 148 14.60 -10.18 4.70
C SER A 148 15.99 -10.28 5.35
N SER A 149 16.09 -10.31 6.67
CA SER A 149 17.39 -10.62 7.27
C SER A 149 17.68 -12.11 7.08
N SER A 150 18.46 -12.46 6.06
CA SER A 150 19.00 -13.82 5.86
C SER A 150 19.74 -14.34 7.11
N GLU A 151 20.22 -13.43 7.97
CA GLU A 151 20.86 -13.77 9.25
C GLU A 151 19.92 -14.36 10.31
N THR A 152 18.60 -14.18 10.20
CA THR A 152 17.67 -14.63 11.24
C THR A 152 17.16 -16.06 11.05
N ILE A 153 17.30 -16.61 9.85
CA ILE A 153 17.04 -18.03 9.57
C ILE A 153 18.13 -18.94 10.17
N ALA A 154 19.32 -18.43 10.51
CA ALA A 154 20.42 -19.27 10.98
C ALA A 154 20.62 -19.28 12.51
N LYS A 155 20.35 -18.16 13.21
CA LYS A 155 20.78 -18.00 14.61
C LYS A 155 19.88 -18.73 15.62
N ASP A 156 18.56 -18.74 15.43
CA ASP A 156 17.61 -19.32 16.40
C ASP A 156 16.96 -20.64 15.91
N THR A 157 17.07 -20.96 14.63
CA THR A 157 16.47 -22.16 14.02
C THR A 157 17.33 -23.41 14.23
N ILE A 158 18.65 -23.25 14.36
CA ILE A 158 19.60 -24.35 14.63
C ILE A 158 19.90 -24.47 16.13
N PHE A 159 19.87 -23.35 16.87
CA PHE A 159 20.26 -23.32 18.28
C PHE A 159 19.09 -22.90 19.16
N LYS A 160 18.70 -23.77 20.11
CA LYS A 160 17.61 -23.55 21.09
C LYS A 160 17.75 -22.27 21.94
N SER A 161 18.93 -21.63 21.96
CA SER A 161 19.16 -20.37 22.67
C SER A 161 20.51 -19.71 22.28
N LYS A 162 20.65 -18.41 22.55
CA LYS A 162 21.92 -17.66 22.47
C LYS A 162 23.07 -18.34 23.25
N ARG A 163 22.76 -19.00 24.37
CA ARG A 163 23.73 -19.79 25.16
C ARG A 163 24.22 -21.02 24.40
N ALA A 164 23.35 -21.71 23.66
CA ALA A 164 23.70 -22.88 22.86
C ALA A 164 24.61 -22.51 21.68
N TYR A 165 24.34 -21.38 21.01
CA TYR A 165 25.22 -20.83 19.98
C TYR A 165 26.62 -20.47 20.50
N ASN A 166 26.70 -19.74 21.61
CA ASN A 166 27.98 -19.39 22.22
C ASN A 166 28.80 -20.60 22.67
N LYS A 167 28.15 -21.74 22.96
CA LYS A 167 28.82 -23.00 23.29
C LYS A 167 29.39 -23.69 22.04
N TYR A 168 28.72 -23.55 20.89
CA TYR A 168 29.21 -24.07 19.61
C TYR A 168 30.46 -23.33 19.14
N LEU A 169 30.47 -21.98 19.19
CA LEU A 169 31.63 -21.16 18.78
C LEU A 169 32.90 -21.37 19.62
N LYS A 170 32.76 -21.93 20.83
CA LYS A 170 33.88 -22.21 21.74
C LYS A 170 34.50 -23.60 21.55
N ARG A 171 34.00 -24.39 20.59
CA ARG A 171 34.57 -25.68 20.18
C ARG A 171 35.47 -25.47 18.97
#